data_AF-A0A378BYR8-F1
#
_entry.id   AF-A0A378BYR8-F1
#
_cell.length_a   1.000
_cell.length_b   1.000
_cell.length_c   1.000
_cell.angle_alpha   90.00
_cell.angle_beta   90.00
_cell.angle_gamma   90.00
#
_symmetry.space_group_name_H-M   'P 1'
#
loop_
_entity.id
_entity.type
_entity.pdbx_description
1 polymer ?
#
loop_
_entity_poly.entity_id
_entity_poly.type
_entity_poly.pdbx_seq_one_letter_code
_entity_poly.pdbx_strand_id
1 'polypeptide(L)'
;MAFNPELGSSSPEVLLDNAKRLDELTNGPAATVPDRAGEPLDSWRKMQEDNAALVDETRQNLIPLSRQYMTLADAQADIANIPEGSTTYYRSPDDSALAIEVINNGGTLEATGRRMPSQVYIDSLLSIIQQMQNQSLYRDGVAGFSFPVISADKTCYRI
;
A
#
# COMPACT_ATOMS: atom_id res chain seq x y z
N MET A 1 26.93 -19.39 46.99
CA MET A 1 26.80 -19.28 45.53
C MET A 1 25.79 -20.32 45.10
N ALA A 2 24.77 -19.96 44.30
CA ALA A 2 23.87 -20.95 43.71
C ALA A 2 24.68 -21.86 42.79
N PHE A 3 24.45 -23.17 42.86
CA PHE A 3 25.08 -24.15 41.98
C PHE A 3 24.64 -23.87 40.53
N ASN A 4 25.57 -23.43 39.67
CA ASN A 4 25.32 -23.20 38.25
C ASN A 4 26.22 -24.11 37.40
N PRO A 5 25.82 -25.37 37.16
CA PRO A 5 26.60 -26.30 36.35
C PRO A 5 26.51 -25.95 34.86
N GLU A 6 27.51 -26.40 34.10
CA GLU A 6 27.62 -26.12 32.66
C GLU A 6 26.37 -26.53 31.86
N LEU A 7 26.15 -25.84 30.73
CA LEU A 7 25.11 -26.20 29.78
C LEU A 7 25.28 -27.67 29.35
N GLY A 8 24.18 -28.42 29.27
CA GLY A 8 24.21 -29.86 28.94
C GLY A 8 24.44 -30.82 30.12
N SER A 9 24.54 -30.32 31.36
CA SER A 9 24.54 -31.17 32.56
C SER A 9 23.23 -31.97 32.73
N SER A 10 23.36 -33.24 33.12
CA SER A 10 22.25 -34.15 33.47
C SER A 10 22.07 -34.31 34.98
N SER A 11 22.63 -33.41 35.79
CA SER A 11 22.48 -33.49 37.24
C SER A 11 21.00 -33.38 37.64
N PRO A 12 20.56 -34.08 38.71
CA PRO A 12 19.16 -34.07 39.14
C PRO A 12 18.62 -32.66 39.41
N GLU A 13 19.44 -31.78 39.98
CA GLU A 13 19.09 -30.39 40.29
C GLU A 13 18.81 -29.60 39.02
N VAL A 14 19.64 -29.78 37.98
CA VAL A 14 19.48 -29.15 36.67
C VAL A 14 18.21 -29.62 35.98
N LEU A 15 17.95 -30.92 36.00
CA LEU A 15 16.76 -31.49 35.37
C LEU A 15 15.48 -30.97 36.05
N LEU A 16 15.47 -30.88 37.38
CA LEU A 16 14.34 -30.32 38.12
C LEU A 16 14.16 -28.83 37.83
N ASP A 17 15.23 -28.06 37.81
CA ASP A 17 15.19 -26.62 37.49
C ASP A 17 14.66 -26.37 36.06
N ASN A 18 15.15 -27.14 35.08
CA ASN A 18 14.64 -27.10 33.71
C ASN A 18 13.15 -27.45 33.64
N ALA A 19 12.70 -28.46 34.39
CA ALA A 19 11.30 -28.86 34.41
C ALA A 19 10.39 -27.76 34.98
N LYS A 20 10.81 -27.10 36.07
CA LYS A 20 10.08 -25.96 36.66
C LYS A 20 10.01 -24.78 35.69
N ARG A 21 11.14 -24.43 35.09
CA ARG A 21 11.22 -23.33 34.11
C ARG A 21 10.37 -23.61 32.88
N LEU A 22 10.36 -24.85 32.39
CA LEU A 22 9.50 -25.25 31.27
C LEU A 22 8.03 -25.13 31.64
N ASP A 23 7.63 -25.52 32.86
CA ASP A 23 6.26 -25.33 33.33
C ASP A 23 5.88 -23.85 33.42
N GLU A 24 6.77 -22.99 33.93
CA GLU A 24 6.58 -21.53 33.95
C GLU A 24 6.43 -20.95 32.55
N LEU A 25 7.28 -21.36 31.60
CA LEU A 25 7.24 -20.87 30.22
C LEU A 25 6.03 -21.36 29.44
N THR A 26 5.57 -22.60 29.67
CA THR A 26 4.50 -23.21 28.86
C THR A 26 3.11 -23.06 29.48
N ASN A 27 3.01 -23.21 30.80
CA ASN A 27 1.74 -23.23 31.53
C ASN A 27 1.57 -22.01 32.46
N GLY A 28 2.63 -21.25 32.72
CA GLY A 28 2.64 -20.07 33.59
C GLY A 28 2.10 -18.79 32.93
N PRO A 29 1.75 -17.77 33.73
CA PRO A 29 1.21 -16.49 33.24
C PRO A 29 2.19 -15.78 32.30
N ALA A 30 1.73 -14.71 31.65
CA ALA A 30 2.61 -13.89 30.82
C ALA A 30 3.77 -13.33 31.66
N ALA A 31 4.97 -13.84 31.40
CA ALA A 31 6.20 -13.48 32.10
C ALA A 31 7.42 -13.64 31.19
N THR A 32 8.49 -12.94 31.56
CA THR A 32 9.85 -13.17 31.09
C THR A 32 10.59 -13.89 32.20
N VAL A 33 11.07 -15.09 31.92
CA VAL A 33 11.83 -15.94 32.83
C VAL A 33 13.25 -16.02 32.29
N PRO A 34 14.30 -15.74 33.08
CA PRO A 34 15.66 -15.93 32.59
C PRO A 34 15.86 -17.40 32.19
N ASP A 35 16.86 -17.72 31.39
CA ASP A 35 17.37 -19.07 31.15
C ASP A 35 18.50 -19.37 32.15
N ARG A 36 19.19 -20.52 31.99
CA ARG A 36 20.28 -20.88 32.91
C ARG A 36 21.53 -20.00 32.73
N ALA A 37 21.72 -19.43 31.55
CA ALA A 37 22.76 -18.43 31.30
C ALA A 37 22.35 -17.02 31.79
N GLY A 38 21.08 -16.82 32.16
CA GLY A 38 20.52 -15.54 32.57
C GLY A 38 19.87 -14.76 31.43
N GLU A 39 19.80 -15.32 30.22
CA GLU A 39 19.18 -14.69 29.05
C GLU A 39 17.66 -14.74 29.16
N PRO A 40 16.93 -13.69 28.76
CA PRO A 40 15.48 -13.65 28.89
C PRO A 40 14.78 -14.65 27.94
N LEU A 41 13.82 -15.41 28.48
CA LEU A 41 12.88 -16.23 27.72
C LEU A 41 11.44 -15.81 28.03
N ASP A 42 10.66 -15.56 26.99
CA ASP A 42 9.25 -15.23 27.16
C ASP A 42 8.38 -16.48 27.23
N SER A 43 7.46 -16.48 28.19
CA SER A 43 6.40 -17.49 28.29
C SER A 43 5.52 -17.51 27.04
N TRP A 44 4.85 -18.65 26.81
CA TRP A 44 3.90 -18.82 25.73
C TRP A 44 2.73 -17.84 25.78
N ARG A 45 2.25 -17.47 26.97
CA ARG A 45 1.21 -16.43 27.11
C ARG A 45 1.74 -15.04 26.75
N LYS A 46 2.95 -14.69 27.18
CA LYS A 46 3.58 -13.42 26.81
C LYS A 46 3.82 -13.30 25.31
N MET A 47 4.34 -14.34 24.67
CA MET A 47 4.50 -14.35 23.21
C MET A 47 3.16 -14.20 22.46
N GLN A 48 2.07 -14.78 22.97
CA GLN A 48 0.74 -14.59 22.37
C GLN A 48 0.25 -13.15 22.52
N GLU A 49 0.43 -12.53 23.67
CA GLU A 49 0.07 -11.13 23.92
C GLU A 49 0.88 -10.18 23.00
N ASP A 50 2.20 -10.35 22.98
CA ASP A 50 3.09 -9.53 22.15
C ASP A 50 2.80 -9.73 20.65
N ASN A 51 2.52 -10.97 20.21
CA ASN A 51 2.11 -11.25 18.83
C ASN A 51 0.75 -10.64 18.49
N ALA A 52 -0.22 -10.67 19.40
CA ALA A 52 -1.52 -10.04 19.18
C ALA A 52 -1.37 -8.52 19.01
N ALA A 53 -0.57 -7.89 19.88
CA ALA A 53 -0.25 -6.47 19.80
C ALA A 53 0.47 -6.13 18.48
N LEU A 54 1.49 -6.91 18.10
CA LEU A 54 2.22 -6.73 16.84
C LEU A 54 1.31 -6.86 15.61
N VAL A 55 0.39 -7.83 15.62
CA VAL A 55 -0.57 -8.01 14.53
C VAL A 55 -1.51 -6.81 14.44
N ASP A 56 -2.01 -6.31 15.55
CA ASP A 56 -2.90 -5.14 15.55
C ASP A 56 -2.16 -3.87 15.11
N GLU A 57 -0.93 -3.65 15.56
CA GLU A 57 -0.07 -2.58 15.06
C GLU A 57 0.16 -2.70 13.54
N THR A 58 0.47 -3.92 13.07
CA THR A 58 0.67 -4.19 11.65
C THR A 58 -0.60 -3.92 10.83
N ARG A 59 -1.78 -4.27 11.36
CA ARG A 59 -3.06 -3.97 10.72
C ARG A 59 -3.35 -2.48 10.68
N GLN A 60 -3.01 -1.73 11.72
CA GLN A 60 -3.19 -0.29 11.77
C GLN A 60 -2.24 0.46 10.84
N ASN A 61 -1.01 -0.04 10.65
CA ASN A 61 0.03 0.71 9.94
C ASN A 61 0.25 0.25 8.50
N LEU A 62 0.24 -1.06 8.19
CA LEU A 62 0.67 -1.57 6.87
C LEU A 62 -0.49 -1.88 5.92
N ILE A 63 -1.55 -2.52 6.41
CA ILE A 63 -2.73 -2.84 5.58
C ILE A 63 -3.32 -1.58 4.91
N PRO A 64 -3.49 -0.45 5.60
CA PRO A 64 -4.19 0.71 5.03
C PRO A 64 -3.36 1.44 3.98
N LEU A 65 -2.03 1.45 4.13
CA LEU A 65 -1.11 2.04 3.14
C LEU A 65 -1.17 1.33 1.78
N SER A 66 -1.55 0.05 1.75
CA SER A 66 -1.70 -0.72 0.51
C SER A 66 -3.15 -1.01 0.13
N ARG A 67 -4.13 -0.49 0.88
CA ARG A 67 -5.54 -0.79 0.69
C ARG A 67 -6.12 0.05 -0.45
N GLN A 68 -6.78 -0.62 -1.39
CA GLN A 68 -7.73 0.03 -2.29
C GLN A 68 -9.14 -0.21 -1.78
N TYR A 69 -9.92 0.85 -1.64
CA TYR A 69 -11.32 0.79 -1.20
C TYR A 69 -12.27 0.72 -2.41
N MET A 70 -13.47 0.17 -2.21
CA MET A 70 -14.49 0.18 -3.25
C MET A 70 -15.16 1.55 -3.39
N THR A 71 -15.34 2.26 -2.27
CA THR A 71 -15.98 3.58 -2.25
C THR A 71 -15.19 4.57 -1.40
N LEU A 72 -15.36 5.86 -1.67
CA LEU A 72 -14.81 6.94 -0.84
C LEU A 72 -15.37 6.89 0.60
N ALA A 73 -16.64 6.50 0.75
CA ALA A 73 -17.28 6.41 2.06
C ALA A 73 -16.64 5.31 2.93
N ASP A 74 -16.32 4.15 2.35
CA ASP A 74 -15.63 3.09 3.06
C ASP A 74 -14.21 3.51 3.47
N ALA A 75 -13.50 4.22 2.59
CA ALA A 75 -12.20 4.78 2.90
C ALA A 75 -12.29 5.80 4.05
N GLN A 76 -13.31 6.65 4.05
CA GLN A 76 -13.54 7.65 5.08
C GLN A 76 -13.96 7.04 6.42
N ALA A 77 -14.68 5.92 6.40
CA ALA A 77 -15.02 5.17 7.62
C ALA A 77 -13.80 4.53 8.27
N ASP A 78 -12.77 4.21 7.48
CA ASP A 78 -11.51 3.61 7.92
C ASP A 78 -10.42 4.66 8.22
N ILE A 79 -10.79 5.93 8.41
CA ILE A 79 -9.85 7.05 8.54
C ILE A 79 -8.84 6.89 9.68
N ALA A 80 -9.22 6.22 10.77
CA ALA A 80 -8.33 5.95 11.90
C ALA A 80 -7.09 5.13 11.51
N ASN A 81 -7.19 4.37 10.41
CA ASN A 81 -6.14 3.53 9.86
C ASN A 81 -5.38 4.22 8.72
N ILE A 82 -5.77 5.41 8.28
CA ILE A 82 -5.08 6.17 7.22
C ILE A 82 -4.35 7.32 7.92
N PRO A 83 -3.01 7.29 8.09
CA PRO A 83 -2.30 8.35 8.80
C PRO A 83 -2.49 9.72 8.14
N GLU A 84 -2.49 10.79 8.94
CA GLU A 84 -2.56 12.15 8.43
C GLU A 84 -1.42 12.43 7.43
N GLY A 85 -1.74 13.10 6.32
CA GLY A 85 -0.81 13.36 5.23
C GLY A 85 -0.54 12.15 4.32
N SER A 86 -1.07 10.97 4.62
CA SER A 86 -0.95 9.78 3.77
C SER A 86 -2.04 9.71 2.72
N THR A 87 -1.71 9.11 1.59
CA THR A 87 -2.66 8.88 0.48
C THR A 87 -3.22 7.46 0.51
N THR A 88 -4.46 7.30 0.07
CA THR A 88 -5.07 6.02 -0.26
C THR A 88 -5.83 6.10 -1.60
N TYR A 89 -6.34 4.97 -2.08
CA TYR A 89 -7.06 4.89 -3.34
C TYR A 89 -8.43 4.25 -3.14
N TYR A 90 -9.42 4.72 -3.90
CA TYR A 90 -10.71 4.05 -4.05
C TYR A 90 -11.08 3.83 -5.52
N ARG A 91 -11.93 2.86 -5.81
CA ARG A 91 -12.36 2.52 -7.18
C ARG A 91 -13.08 3.71 -7.83
N SER A 92 -12.75 4.02 -9.08
CA SER A 92 -13.46 5.09 -9.82
C SER A 92 -14.93 4.71 -10.02
N PRO A 93 -15.90 5.56 -9.63
CA PRO A 93 -17.32 5.26 -9.77
C PRO A 93 -17.82 5.38 -11.22
N ASP A 94 -17.09 6.07 -12.08
CA ASP A 94 -17.43 6.40 -13.47
C ASP A 94 -16.58 5.63 -14.49
N ASP A 95 -15.75 4.68 -14.04
CA ASP A 95 -14.77 3.93 -14.85
C ASP A 95 -13.82 4.78 -15.72
N SER A 96 -13.72 6.08 -15.45
CA SER A 96 -12.75 6.97 -16.12
C SER A 96 -11.29 6.65 -15.76
N ALA A 97 -11.10 5.92 -14.65
CA ALA A 97 -9.83 5.46 -14.14
C ALA A 97 -10.01 4.11 -13.43
N LEU A 98 -8.90 3.42 -13.16
CA LEU A 98 -8.90 2.24 -12.29
C LEU A 98 -9.13 2.64 -10.82
N ALA A 99 -8.53 3.74 -10.37
CA ALA A 99 -8.72 4.24 -9.02
C ALA A 99 -8.48 5.75 -8.94
N ILE A 100 -9.05 6.38 -7.92
CA ILE A 100 -8.89 7.79 -7.60
C ILE A 100 -8.09 7.89 -6.30
N GLU A 101 -7.07 8.75 -6.29
CA GLU A 101 -6.23 9.02 -5.12
C GLU A 101 -6.88 10.09 -4.22
N VAL A 102 -6.80 9.86 -2.92
CA VAL A 102 -7.21 10.81 -1.88
C VAL A 102 -6.13 10.89 -0.80
N ILE A 103 -6.04 12.04 -0.14
CA ILE A 103 -5.13 12.27 0.99
C ILE A 103 -5.94 12.50 2.27
N ASN A 104 -5.48 11.97 3.40
CA ASN A 104 -6.03 12.33 4.70
C ASN A 104 -5.51 13.72 5.12
N ASN A 105 -6.39 14.71 5.16
CA ASN A 105 -6.12 16.05 5.66
C ASN A 105 -6.88 16.25 6.99
N GLY A 106 -6.22 16.03 8.13
CA GLY A 106 -6.81 16.25 9.45
C GLY A 106 -8.05 15.40 9.76
N GLY A 107 -8.17 14.19 9.21
CA GLY A 107 -9.30 13.28 9.42
C GLY A 107 -10.36 13.34 8.32
N THR A 108 -10.15 14.11 7.25
CA THR A 108 -11.03 14.16 6.09
C THR A 108 -10.27 13.78 4.83
N LEU A 109 -10.82 12.87 4.02
CA LEU A 109 -10.24 12.48 2.75
C LEU A 109 -10.55 13.53 1.69
N GLU A 110 -9.50 14.08 1.08
CA GLU A 110 -9.58 15.06 0.02
C GLU A 110 -8.98 14.50 -1.28
N ALA A 111 -9.60 14.80 -2.42
CA ALA A 111 -9.09 14.35 -3.71
C ALA A 111 -7.79 15.08 -4.07
N THR A 112 -6.74 14.33 -4.44
CA THR A 112 -5.47 14.93 -4.88
C THR A 112 -5.49 15.35 -6.35
N GLY A 113 -6.49 14.87 -7.10
CA GLY A 113 -6.59 15.01 -8.55
C GLY A 113 -5.83 13.93 -9.32
N ARG A 114 -4.99 13.11 -8.66
CA ARG A 114 -4.31 11.97 -9.30
C ARG A 114 -5.27 10.79 -9.45
N ARG A 115 -5.10 10.05 -10.55
CA ARG A 115 -5.90 8.88 -10.90
C ARG A 115 -5.01 7.79 -11.49
N MET A 116 -5.34 6.52 -11.25
CA MET A 116 -4.66 5.38 -11.84
C MET A 116 -5.25 5.09 -13.23
N PRO A 117 -4.51 5.27 -14.34
CA PRO A 117 -5.03 5.03 -15.69
C PRO A 117 -5.18 3.54 -15.99
N SER A 118 -6.09 3.20 -16.90
CA SER A 118 -6.21 1.83 -17.45
C SER A 118 -5.26 1.64 -18.63
N GLN A 119 -4.89 0.38 -18.93
CA GLN A 119 -4.07 0.06 -20.10
C GLN A 119 -4.74 0.54 -21.41
N VAL A 120 -6.06 0.35 -21.53
CA VAL A 120 -6.84 0.81 -22.69
C VAL A 120 -6.72 2.32 -22.91
N TYR A 121 -6.74 3.10 -21.82
CA TYR A 121 -6.55 4.55 -21.91
C TYR A 121 -5.14 4.91 -22.40
N ILE A 122 -4.11 4.25 -21.89
CA ILE A 122 -2.72 4.44 -22.33
C ILE A 122 -2.55 4.07 -23.81
N ASP A 123 -3.08 2.93 -24.25
CA ASP A 123 -3.01 2.46 -25.64
C ASP A 123 -3.70 3.44 -26.59
N SER A 124 -4.84 4.00 -26.17
CA SER A 124 -5.56 5.01 -26.94
C SER A 124 -4.72 6.28 -27.14
N LEU A 125 -4.05 6.77 -26.09
CA LEU A 125 -3.16 7.92 -26.18
C LEU A 125 -1.94 7.64 -27.09
N LEU A 126 -1.33 6.45 -26.97
CA LEU A 126 -0.23 6.04 -27.83
C LEU A 126 -0.64 6.00 -29.30
N SER A 127 -1.86 5.52 -29.60
CA SER A 127 -2.39 5.47 -30.97
C SER A 127 -2.55 6.88 -31.57
N ILE A 128 -3.02 7.84 -30.77
CA ILE A 128 -3.19 9.25 -31.20
C ILE A 128 -1.83 9.88 -31.48
N ILE A 129 -0.84 9.69 -30.60
CA ILE A 129 0.52 10.21 -30.78
C ILE A 129 1.14 9.66 -32.08
N GLN A 130 1.00 8.36 -32.33
CA GLN A 130 1.51 7.73 -33.56
C GLN A 130 0.84 8.31 -34.82
N GLN A 131 -0.47 8.53 -34.80
CA GLN A 131 -1.18 9.15 -35.92
C GLN A 131 -0.70 10.59 -36.18
N MET A 132 -0.51 11.39 -35.12
CA MET A 132 -0.01 12.76 -35.25
C MET A 132 1.42 12.80 -35.80
N GLN A 133 2.30 11.90 -35.35
CA GLN A 133 3.66 11.79 -35.87
C GLN A 133 3.67 11.41 -37.35
N ASN A 134 2.84 10.43 -37.74
CA ASN A 134 2.73 10.02 -39.15
C ASN A 134 2.17 11.14 -40.03
N GLN A 135 1.19 11.93 -39.55
CA GLN A 135 0.69 13.10 -40.28
C GLN A 135 1.73 14.22 -40.40
N SER A 136 2.53 14.45 -39.35
CA SER A 136 3.62 15.44 -39.39
C SER A 136 4.72 15.04 -40.38
N LEU A 137 5.10 13.75 -40.41
CA LEU A 137 6.05 13.21 -41.39
C LEU A 137 5.51 13.24 -42.82
N TYR A 138 4.19 13.06 -43.00
CA TYR A 138 3.54 13.18 -44.31
C TYR A 138 3.42 14.64 -44.79
N ARG A 139 3.52 15.64 -43.89
CA ARG A 139 3.49 17.05 -44.28
C ARG A 139 4.86 17.60 -44.70
N ASP A 140 5.95 17.13 -44.09
CA ASP A 140 7.32 17.56 -44.43
C ASP A 140 7.93 16.76 -45.60
N GLY A 141 7.36 15.61 -45.95
CA GLY A 141 7.89 14.73 -47.00
C GLY A 141 7.41 14.99 -48.43
N VAL A 142 6.49 15.93 -48.67
CA VAL A 142 5.87 16.07 -49.99
C VAL A 142 6.05 17.46 -50.59
N ALA A 143 7.18 17.64 -51.26
CA ALA A 143 7.28 18.57 -52.37
C ALA A 143 6.26 18.16 -53.45
N GLY A 144 5.11 18.84 -53.53
CA GLY A 144 4.31 18.87 -54.76
C GLY A 144 2.84 18.44 -54.72
N PHE A 145 2.08 18.60 -53.62
CA PHE A 145 0.62 18.55 -53.72
C PHE A 145 -0.03 19.89 -53.40
N SER A 146 -0.62 20.48 -54.45
CA SER A 146 -1.46 21.68 -54.41
C SER A 146 -2.72 21.40 -53.60
N PHE A 147 -2.99 22.19 -52.56
CA PHE A 147 -4.26 22.18 -51.85
C PHE A 147 -5.34 22.82 -52.75
N PRO A 148 -6.56 22.24 -52.88
CA PRO A 148 -7.68 23.04 -53.37
C PRO A 148 -8.02 24.05 -52.26
N VAL A 149 -7.75 25.32 -52.53
CA VAL A 149 -8.26 26.43 -51.73
C VAL A 149 -9.77 26.34 -51.78
N ILE A 150 -10.42 26.14 -50.62
CA ILE A 150 -11.85 26.32 -50.46
C ILE A 150 -12.13 27.78 -50.81
N SER A 151 -12.67 28.00 -52.00
CA SER A 151 -13.12 29.30 -52.50
C SER A 151 -14.11 29.89 -51.50
N ALA A 152 -13.71 30.95 -50.79
CA ALA A 152 -14.63 31.82 -50.09
C ALA A 152 -15.50 32.51 -51.14
N ASP A 153 -16.76 32.11 -51.18
CA ASP A 153 -17.82 32.70 -52.00
C ASP A 153 -17.89 34.22 -51.71
N LYS A 154 -17.41 35.03 -52.66
CA LYS A 154 -17.57 36.49 -52.64
C LYS A 154 -18.81 36.86 -53.44
N THR A 155 -19.98 36.58 -52.89
CA THR A 155 -21.20 37.31 -53.24
C THR A 155 -21.15 38.69 -52.56
N CYS A 156 -20.32 39.59 -53.09
CA CYS A 156 -20.37 41.01 -52.74
C CYS A 156 -21.47 41.72 -53.54
N TYR A 157 -22.25 42.49 -52.80
CA TYR A 157 -23.42 43.25 -53.17
C TYR A 157 -23.24 44.18 -54.38
N ARG A 158 -24.30 44.25 -55.18
CA ARG A 158 -24.53 45.20 -56.28
C ARG A 158 -24.93 46.56 -55.69
N ILE A 159 -24.17 47.63 -55.96
CA ILE A 159 -24.66 49.02 -56.13
C ILE A 159 -23.79 49.66 -57.20
#